data_AF-A0A3R6J4R7-F1
#
_entry.id   AF-A0A3R6J4R7-F1
#
_cell.length_a   1.000
_cell.length_b   1.000
_cell.length_c   1.000
_cell.angle_alpha   90.00
_cell.angle_beta   90.00
_cell.angle_gamma   90.00
#
_symmetry.space_group_name_H-M   'P 1'
#
loop_
_entity.id
_entity.type
_entity.pdbx_description
1 polymer ?
#
loop_
_entity_poly.entity_id
_entity_poly.type
_entity_poly.pdbx_seq_one_letter_code
_entity_poly.pdbx_strand_id
1 'polypeptide(L)'
;MKRYKFLSAALLGALLTMGTVTSCSDSGYLDINYNPDYPTTATYKQLFPSAEASTVAVLGLYGQLTGNFWCQYATQGNSTNQYNTLANYAVTTSSSYPPVKALWDNTYANALKDLKLSVASAEGAKVWNYWMVSKILMAYNYLVLTDSYGDIPFSESLDIDNNPNPIFEDSKTVVYPGIINMLDEAIAKYNDALESEKSYPIGGTLDCFLGGSMAKWVSFAKS
;
A
#
# COMPACT_ATOMS: atom_id res chain seq x y z
N MET A 1 10.09 78.26 17.45
CA MET A 1 9.07 77.63 16.57
C MET A 1 9.64 76.76 15.45
N LYS A 2 10.73 77.13 14.74
CA LYS A 2 11.27 76.29 13.63
C LYS A 2 11.83 74.92 14.07
N ARG A 3 12.50 74.82 15.22
CA ARG A 3 13.09 73.55 15.72
C ARG A 3 12.06 72.45 16.03
N TYR A 4 10.90 72.81 16.59
CA TYR A 4 9.83 71.83 16.89
C TYR A 4 9.14 71.29 15.63
N LYS A 5 9.15 72.03 14.51
CA LYS A 5 8.63 71.57 13.22
C LYS A 5 9.51 70.49 12.58
N PHE A 6 10.83 70.60 12.72
CA PHE A 6 11.77 69.57 12.25
C PHE A 6 11.72 68.30 13.11
N LEU A 7 11.58 68.45 14.43
CA LEU A 7 11.40 67.33 15.36
C LEU A 7 10.08 66.57 15.13
N SER A 8 8.97 67.29 14.91
CA SER A 8 7.67 66.66 14.60
C SER A 8 7.65 66.01 13.22
N ALA A 9 8.30 66.61 12.21
CA ALA A 9 8.46 65.98 10.90
C ALA A 9 9.35 64.72 10.95
N ALA A 10 10.42 64.74 11.75
CA ALA A 10 11.28 63.58 11.95
C ALA A 10 10.57 62.45 12.72
N LEU A 11 9.77 62.78 13.75
CA LEU A 11 8.94 61.83 14.48
C LEU A 11 7.84 61.22 13.59
N LEU A 12 7.19 62.02 12.74
CA LEU A 12 6.20 61.52 11.78
C LEU A 12 6.86 60.60 10.73
N GLY A 13 8.05 60.98 10.23
CA GLY A 13 8.83 60.15 9.32
C GLY A 13 9.25 58.81 9.94
N ALA A 14 9.71 58.82 11.19
CA ALA A 14 10.05 57.60 11.93
C ALA A 14 8.82 56.70 12.18
N LEU A 15 7.66 57.30 12.48
CA LEU A 15 6.40 56.56 12.68
C LEU A 15 5.87 55.94 11.38
N LEU A 16 6.03 56.62 10.24
CA LEU A 16 5.67 56.11 8.92
C LEU A 16 6.60 54.97 8.45
N THR A 17 7.88 54.99 8.84
CA THR A 17 8.84 53.92 8.49
C THR A 17 8.69 52.65 9.34
N MET A 18 8.10 52.74 10.55
CA MET A 18 7.86 51.54 11.39
C MET A 18 6.66 50.70 10.93
N GLY A 19 5.78 51.25 10.08
CA GLY A 19 4.56 50.59 9.61
C GLY A 19 4.74 49.65 8.41
N THR A 20 5.92 49.57 7.79
CA THR A 20 6.13 48.84 6.53
C THR A 20 6.96 47.55 6.67
N VAL A 21 7.26 47.11 7.90
CA VAL A 21 7.92 45.82 8.14
C VAL A 21 6.94 44.81 8.75
N THR A 22 5.78 44.64 8.10
CA THR A 22 5.11 43.35 8.20
C THR A 22 5.93 42.37 7.37
N SER A 23 6.95 41.77 7.99
CA SER A 23 7.45 40.48 7.51
C SER A 23 6.22 39.59 7.43
N CYS A 24 5.79 39.25 6.21
CA CYS A 24 4.91 38.10 6.03
C CYS A 24 5.69 36.97 6.69
N SER A 25 5.22 36.51 7.85
CA SER A 25 5.84 35.37 8.52
C SER A 25 5.93 34.26 7.47
N ASP A 26 7.17 33.89 7.13
CA ASP A 26 7.56 32.88 6.13
C ASP A 26 7.08 31.46 6.47
N SER A 27 6.04 31.30 7.28
CA SER A 27 5.57 30.02 7.79
C SER A 27 4.87 29.13 6.74
N GLY A 28 5.03 29.42 5.45
CA GLY A 28 4.47 28.59 4.38
C GLY A 28 4.83 29.03 2.95
N TYR A 29 5.15 30.30 2.70
CA TYR A 29 5.52 30.75 1.34
C TYR A 29 6.87 30.21 0.87
N LEU A 30 7.84 30.06 1.79
CA LEU A 30 9.13 29.43 1.53
C LEU A 30 9.14 27.92 1.83
N ASP A 31 8.02 27.36 2.33
CA ASP A 31 7.87 25.92 2.51
C ASP A 31 7.54 25.26 1.17
N ILE A 32 8.53 25.25 0.29
CA ILE A 32 8.48 24.61 -1.04
C ILE A 32 8.96 23.16 -1.00
N ASN A 33 9.20 22.60 0.19
CA ASN A 33 9.63 21.21 0.37
C ASN A 33 8.45 20.24 0.41
N TYR A 34 7.36 20.58 -0.27
CA TYR A 34 6.29 19.66 -0.61
C TYR A 34 6.36 19.39 -2.11
N ASN A 35 6.16 18.13 -2.51
CA ASN A 35 6.10 17.80 -3.92
C ASN A 35 4.67 18.06 -4.43
N PRO A 36 4.43 19.06 -5.30
CA PRO A 36 3.09 19.36 -5.81
C PRO A 36 2.56 18.26 -6.75
N ASP A 37 3.43 17.40 -7.29
CA ASP A 37 3.06 16.36 -8.24
C ASP A 37 2.46 15.12 -7.55
N TYR A 38 2.64 14.98 -6.22
CA TYR A 38 2.18 13.82 -5.46
C TYR A 38 1.39 14.22 -4.22
N PRO A 39 0.20 13.63 -3.99
CA PRO A 39 -0.52 13.85 -2.75
C PRO A 39 0.28 13.29 -1.57
N THR A 40 0.32 14.03 -0.46
CA THR A 40 1.04 13.63 0.76
C THR A 40 0.32 12.53 1.55
N THR A 41 -0.97 12.32 1.28
CA THR A 41 -1.79 11.29 1.92
C THR A 41 -2.75 10.67 0.91
N ALA A 42 -3.09 9.40 1.14
CA ALA A 42 -4.10 8.68 0.38
C ALA A 42 -5.07 7.99 1.34
N THR A 43 -6.34 7.92 0.95
CA THR A 43 -7.38 7.25 1.74
C THR A 43 -7.60 5.84 1.24
N TYR A 44 -8.30 5.03 2.04
CA TYR A 44 -8.76 3.70 1.65
C TYR A 44 -9.43 3.66 0.26
N LYS A 45 -10.10 4.73 -0.18
CA LYS A 45 -10.75 4.81 -1.51
C LYS A 45 -9.78 4.80 -2.69
N GLN A 46 -8.55 5.29 -2.49
CA GLN A 46 -7.52 5.34 -3.53
C GLN A 46 -6.56 4.16 -3.40
N LEU A 47 -6.22 3.79 -2.17
CA LEU A 47 -5.28 2.72 -1.87
C LEU A 47 -5.86 1.34 -2.22
N PHE A 48 -7.14 1.11 -1.90
CA PHE A 48 -7.76 -0.19 -2.10
C PHE A 48 -7.76 -0.65 -3.58
N PRO A 49 -8.26 0.12 -4.56
CA PRO A 49 -8.23 -0.32 -5.96
C PRO A 49 -6.81 -0.47 -6.52
N SER A 50 -5.84 0.33 -6.05
CA SER A 50 -4.42 0.20 -6.39
C SER A 50 -3.85 -1.15 -5.91
N ALA A 51 -4.18 -1.52 -4.68
CA ALA A 51 -3.81 -2.81 -4.11
C ALA A 51 -4.45 -3.99 -4.84
N GLU A 52 -5.73 -3.90 -5.23
CA GLU A 52 -6.39 -4.94 -6.03
C GLU A 52 -5.66 -5.15 -7.36
N ALA A 53 -5.41 -4.06 -8.09
CA ALA A 53 -4.70 -4.10 -9.37
C ALA A 53 -3.29 -4.69 -9.20
N SER A 54 -2.58 -4.31 -8.14
CA SER A 54 -1.25 -4.86 -7.82
C SER A 54 -1.31 -6.36 -7.51
N THR A 55 -2.32 -6.81 -6.74
CA THR A 55 -2.53 -8.22 -6.42
C THR A 55 -2.73 -9.05 -7.69
N VAL A 56 -3.58 -8.59 -8.62
CA VAL A 56 -3.78 -9.25 -9.92
C VAL A 56 -2.52 -9.25 -10.76
N ALA A 57 -1.84 -8.10 -10.86
CA ALA A 57 -0.64 -7.98 -11.69
C ALA A 57 0.48 -8.92 -11.23
N VAL A 58 0.65 -9.09 -9.91
CA VAL A 58 1.70 -9.95 -9.38
C VAL A 58 1.43 -11.43 -9.69
N LEU A 59 0.28 -11.95 -9.29
CA LEU A 59 -0.01 -13.37 -9.50
C LEU A 59 -0.29 -13.67 -10.98
N GLY A 60 -1.06 -12.82 -11.66
CA GLY A 60 -1.49 -13.03 -13.05
C GLY A 60 -0.37 -12.87 -14.08
N LEU A 61 0.76 -12.25 -13.71
CA LEU A 61 1.94 -12.17 -14.57
C LEU A 61 3.06 -13.09 -14.08
N TYR A 62 3.62 -12.78 -12.91
CA TYR A 62 4.84 -13.43 -12.44
C TYR A 62 4.57 -14.82 -11.86
N GLY A 63 3.50 -14.95 -11.08
CA GLY A 63 3.08 -16.23 -10.52
C GLY A 63 2.59 -17.19 -11.60
N GLN A 64 1.73 -16.72 -12.51
CA GLN A 64 1.21 -17.51 -13.62
C GLN A 64 2.33 -17.98 -14.56
N LEU A 65 3.30 -17.12 -14.88
CA LEU A 65 4.43 -17.52 -15.71
C LEU A 65 5.25 -18.63 -15.02
N THR A 66 5.62 -18.44 -13.75
CA THR A 66 6.40 -19.43 -12.99
C THR A 66 5.64 -20.74 -12.86
N GLY A 67 4.35 -20.67 -12.46
CA GLY A 67 3.48 -21.83 -12.31
C GLY A 67 3.26 -22.58 -13.61
N ASN A 68 3.02 -21.89 -14.73
CA ASN A 68 2.83 -22.55 -16.03
C ASN A 68 4.05 -23.37 -16.46
N PHE A 69 5.27 -22.85 -16.24
CA PHE A 69 6.49 -23.57 -16.57
C PHE A 69 6.75 -24.73 -15.61
N TRP A 70 6.66 -24.51 -14.31
CA TRP A 70 7.03 -25.53 -13.31
C TRP A 70 5.97 -26.60 -13.10
N CYS A 71 4.69 -26.29 -13.35
CA CYS A 71 3.63 -27.29 -13.48
C CYS A 71 3.56 -27.92 -14.89
N GLN A 72 4.46 -27.57 -15.80
CA GLN A 72 4.59 -28.12 -17.15
C GLN A 72 3.36 -27.91 -18.06
N TYR A 73 2.57 -26.87 -17.81
CA TYR A 73 1.49 -26.45 -18.72
C TYR A 73 2.02 -25.75 -19.97
N ALA A 74 3.17 -25.09 -19.88
CA ALA A 74 3.84 -24.41 -20.98
C ALA A 74 5.36 -24.60 -20.91
N THR A 75 6.04 -24.36 -22.03
CA THR A 75 7.50 -24.33 -22.09
C THR A 75 7.99 -23.21 -23.00
N GLN A 76 9.31 -22.98 -22.99
CA GLN A 76 9.98 -22.00 -23.83
C GLN A 76 9.85 -22.40 -25.31
N GLY A 77 9.43 -21.45 -26.15
CA GLY A 77 9.31 -21.66 -27.58
C GLY A 77 10.66 -21.97 -28.23
N ASN A 78 10.67 -22.92 -29.17
CA ASN A 78 11.89 -23.47 -29.79
C ASN A 78 12.77 -22.43 -30.52
N SER A 79 12.19 -21.32 -30.97
CA SER A 79 12.91 -20.26 -31.71
C SER A 79 13.22 -19.01 -30.86
N THR A 80 12.93 -19.03 -29.56
CA THR A 80 13.17 -17.90 -28.65
C THR A 80 13.87 -18.37 -27.38
N ASN A 81 14.40 -17.46 -26.56
CA ASN A 81 15.25 -17.80 -25.41
C ASN A 81 14.95 -17.01 -24.12
N GLN A 82 13.90 -16.20 -24.09
CA GLN A 82 13.56 -15.30 -22.99
C GLN A 82 13.44 -16.02 -21.63
N TYR A 83 12.86 -17.22 -21.62
CA TYR A 83 12.54 -17.98 -20.40
C TYR A 83 13.34 -19.28 -20.28
N ASN A 84 14.47 -19.40 -20.99
CA ASN A 84 15.37 -20.57 -20.86
C ASN A 84 15.81 -20.79 -19.41
N THR A 85 16.07 -19.72 -18.66
CA THR A 85 16.45 -19.81 -17.25
C THR A 85 15.34 -20.44 -16.39
N LEU A 86 14.09 -20.04 -16.62
CA LEU A 86 12.94 -20.60 -15.90
C LEU A 86 12.65 -22.05 -16.29
N ALA A 87 12.69 -22.36 -17.60
CA ALA A 87 12.43 -23.69 -18.13
C ALA A 87 13.47 -24.73 -17.67
N ASN A 88 14.72 -24.31 -17.46
CA ASN A 88 15.80 -25.17 -17.01
C ASN A 88 16.06 -25.11 -15.50
N TYR A 89 15.17 -24.47 -14.72
CA TYR A 89 15.31 -24.32 -13.26
C TYR A 89 16.64 -23.66 -12.83
N ALA A 90 17.22 -22.82 -13.68
CA ALA A 90 18.52 -22.18 -13.46
C ALA A 90 18.39 -20.80 -12.78
N VAL A 91 17.30 -20.56 -12.05
CA VAL A 91 17.05 -19.30 -11.34
C VAL A 91 17.96 -19.22 -10.12
N THR A 92 18.62 -18.08 -9.92
CA THR A 92 19.43 -17.81 -8.72
C THR A 92 18.90 -16.61 -7.95
N THR A 93 19.20 -16.53 -6.66
CA THR A 93 18.87 -15.38 -5.80
C THR A 93 19.60 -14.09 -6.21
N SER A 94 20.71 -14.20 -6.93
CA SER A 94 21.48 -13.07 -7.45
C SER A 94 21.01 -12.57 -8.82
N SER A 95 20.30 -13.42 -9.57
CA SER A 95 19.76 -13.03 -10.86
C SER A 95 18.55 -12.12 -10.64
N SER A 96 18.54 -10.93 -11.25
CA SER A 96 17.35 -10.07 -11.35
C SER A 96 16.31 -10.70 -12.28
N TYR A 97 16.07 -12.00 -12.17
CA TYR A 97 15.17 -12.73 -13.03
C TYR A 97 13.74 -12.32 -12.68
N PRO A 98 13.07 -11.57 -13.57
CA PRO A 98 11.89 -10.80 -13.18
C PRO A 98 10.80 -11.62 -12.51
N PRO A 99 10.39 -12.83 -12.96
CA PRO A 99 9.21 -13.45 -12.36
C PRO A 99 9.41 -13.92 -10.90
N VAL A 100 10.61 -14.33 -10.49
CA VAL A 100 10.82 -14.76 -9.10
C VAL A 100 11.13 -13.58 -8.19
N LYS A 101 11.89 -12.57 -8.64
CA LYS A 101 12.18 -11.39 -7.80
C LYS A 101 11.02 -10.39 -7.78
N ALA A 102 10.39 -10.14 -8.92
CA ALA A 102 9.32 -9.16 -9.03
C ALA A 102 8.04 -9.62 -8.34
N LEU A 103 7.81 -10.94 -8.18
CA LEU A 103 6.72 -11.42 -7.33
C LEU A 103 6.96 -10.97 -5.88
N TRP A 104 8.15 -11.22 -5.31
CA TRP A 104 8.53 -10.76 -3.98
C TRP A 104 8.41 -9.23 -3.84
N ASP A 105 9.12 -8.50 -4.70
CA ASP A 105 9.22 -7.04 -4.59
C ASP A 105 7.84 -6.37 -4.69
N ASN A 106 7.04 -6.72 -5.70
CA ASN A 106 5.76 -6.05 -5.93
C ASN A 106 4.69 -6.50 -4.92
N THR A 107 4.77 -7.71 -4.37
CA THR A 107 3.85 -8.12 -3.31
C THR A 107 4.09 -7.27 -2.05
N TYR A 108 5.34 -7.12 -1.61
CA TYR A 108 5.65 -6.31 -0.41
C TYR A 108 5.53 -4.81 -0.66
N ALA A 109 6.16 -4.30 -1.72
CA ALA A 109 6.32 -2.86 -1.93
C ALA A 109 5.07 -2.19 -2.48
N ASN A 110 4.22 -2.92 -3.22
CA ASN A 110 3.00 -2.37 -3.80
C ASN A 110 1.77 -2.91 -3.07
N ALA A 111 1.40 -4.18 -3.30
CA ALA A 111 0.12 -4.73 -2.84
C ALA A 111 -0.03 -4.65 -1.32
N LEU A 112 0.88 -5.27 -0.56
CA LEU A 112 0.81 -5.29 0.90
C LEU A 112 0.99 -3.90 1.53
N LYS A 113 1.85 -3.05 0.94
CA LYS A 113 2.04 -1.68 1.45
C LYS A 113 0.78 -0.83 1.30
N ASP A 114 0.14 -0.86 0.13
CA ASP A 114 -1.12 -0.14 -0.11
C ASP A 114 -2.23 -0.69 0.77
N LEU A 115 -2.32 -2.02 0.94
CA LEU A 115 -3.31 -2.64 1.82
C LEU A 115 -3.11 -2.26 3.29
N LYS A 116 -1.87 -2.23 3.80
CA LYS A 116 -1.58 -1.79 5.17
C LYS A 116 -2.06 -0.36 5.40
N LEU A 117 -1.79 0.55 4.45
CA LEU A 117 -2.25 1.92 4.52
C LEU A 117 -3.78 2.02 4.38
N SER A 118 -4.40 1.20 3.53
CA SER A 118 -5.85 1.12 3.36
C SER A 118 -6.53 0.69 4.66
N VAL A 119 -6.03 -0.37 5.31
CA VAL A 119 -6.51 -0.86 6.62
C VAL A 119 -6.43 0.24 7.67
N ALA A 120 -5.27 0.90 7.82
CA ALA A 120 -5.10 1.97 8.80
C ALA A 120 -6.03 3.18 8.54
N SER A 121 -6.16 3.59 7.26
CA SER A 121 -7.03 4.68 6.86
C SER A 121 -8.52 4.35 7.10
N ALA A 122 -8.95 3.13 6.74
CA ALA A 122 -10.32 2.66 6.93
C ALA A 122 -10.67 2.51 8.41
N GLU A 123 -9.74 2.02 9.23
CA GLU A 123 -9.91 1.91 10.68
C GLU A 123 -10.10 3.27 11.34
N GLY A 124 -9.24 4.26 11.02
CA GLY A 124 -9.36 5.62 11.52
C GLY A 124 -10.69 6.29 11.15
N ALA A 125 -11.22 5.98 9.97
CA ALA A 125 -12.52 6.46 9.50
C ALA A 125 -13.71 5.59 9.96
N LYS A 126 -13.47 4.44 10.61
CA LYS A 126 -14.47 3.42 10.96
C LYS A 126 -15.28 2.90 9.76
N VAL A 127 -14.60 2.73 8.62
CA VAL A 127 -15.18 2.26 7.37
C VAL A 127 -14.84 0.78 7.21
N TRP A 128 -15.64 -0.07 7.84
CA TRP A 128 -15.29 -1.46 8.11
C TRP A 128 -15.37 -2.39 6.89
N ASN A 129 -16.11 -2.01 5.84
CA ASN A 129 -16.12 -2.75 4.58
C ASN A 129 -14.75 -2.70 3.88
N TYR A 130 -14.17 -1.51 3.71
CA TYR A 130 -12.82 -1.38 3.15
C TYR A 130 -11.76 -2.03 4.05
N TRP A 131 -11.89 -1.88 5.37
CA TRP A 131 -10.99 -2.54 6.33
C TRP A 131 -11.02 -4.07 6.17
N MET A 132 -12.22 -4.66 6.17
CA MET A 132 -12.41 -6.11 6.08
C MET A 132 -11.84 -6.65 4.77
N VAL A 133 -12.21 -6.05 3.63
CA VAL A 133 -11.77 -6.55 2.33
C VAL A 133 -10.25 -6.35 2.15
N SER A 134 -9.70 -5.21 2.58
CA SER A 134 -8.25 -4.99 2.53
C SER A 134 -7.51 -6.03 3.37
N LYS A 135 -8.02 -6.38 4.55
CA LYS A 135 -7.39 -7.38 5.42
C LYS A 135 -7.44 -8.80 4.83
N ILE A 136 -8.53 -9.16 4.16
CA ILE A 136 -8.64 -10.43 3.40
C ILE A 136 -7.60 -10.46 2.27
N LEU A 137 -7.44 -9.37 1.52
CA LEU A 137 -6.42 -9.30 0.48
C LEU A 137 -5.00 -9.32 1.03
N MET A 138 -4.73 -8.78 2.22
CA MET A 138 -3.42 -8.92 2.85
C MET A 138 -3.12 -10.38 3.17
N ALA A 139 -4.08 -11.10 3.77
CA ALA A 139 -3.97 -12.51 4.06
C ALA A 139 -3.68 -13.32 2.78
N TYR A 140 -4.38 -13.03 1.68
CA TYR A 140 -4.12 -13.64 0.38
C TYR A 140 -2.72 -13.36 -0.17
N ASN A 141 -2.23 -12.12 -0.10
CA ASN A 141 -0.90 -11.78 -0.60
C ASN A 141 0.22 -12.42 0.25
N TYR A 142 0.04 -12.54 1.57
CA TYR A 142 0.96 -13.31 2.41
C TYR A 142 0.93 -14.81 2.10
N LEU A 143 -0.24 -15.36 1.80
CA LEU A 143 -0.38 -16.75 1.35
C LEU A 143 0.44 -16.98 0.07
N VAL A 144 0.28 -16.12 -0.93
CA VAL A 144 1.05 -16.19 -2.20
C VAL A 144 2.55 -16.13 -1.94
N LEU A 145 3.00 -15.28 -1.00
CA LEU A 145 4.42 -15.20 -0.62
C LEU A 145 4.91 -16.49 0.04
N THR A 146 4.24 -16.98 1.09
CA THR A 146 4.73 -18.15 1.83
C THR A 146 4.65 -19.43 0.99
N ASP A 147 3.63 -19.57 0.13
CA ASP A 147 3.55 -20.68 -0.83
C ASP A 147 4.69 -20.64 -1.86
N SER A 148 5.21 -19.46 -2.18
CA SER A 148 6.29 -19.28 -3.17
C SER A 148 7.69 -19.39 -2.59
N TYR A 149 7.91 -18.96 -1.34
CA TYR A 149 9.24 -18.79 -0.75
C TYR A 149 9.46 -19.56 0.56
N GLY A 150 8.42 -20.14 1.13
CA GLY A 150 8.47 -20.68 2.49
C GLY A 150 8.46 -19.56 3.51
N ASP A 151 9.53 -19.51 4.32
CA ASP A 151 9.62 -18.56 5.43
C ASP A 151 9.73 -17.14 4.88
N ILE A 152 9.03 -16.21 5.50
CA ILE A 152 8.94 -14.82 5.03
C ILE A 152 8.86 -13.83 6.20
N PRO A 153 9.21 -12.55 5.98
CA PRO A 153 8.82 -11.47 6.87
C PRO A 153 7.30 -11.34 6.96
N PHE A 154 6.73 -11.54 8.15
CA PHE A 154 5.28 -11.48 8.34
C PHE A 154 4.90 -10.46 9.42
N SER A 155 5.14 -10.76 10.70
CA SER A 155 4.68 -9.96 11.83
C SER A 155 5.39 -8.60 11.95
N GLU A 156 6.68 -8.56 11.65
CA GLU A 156 7.51 -7.33 11.66
C GLU A 156 7.47 -6.57 10.32
N SER A 157 6.85 -7.16 9.29
CA SER A 157 6.94 -6.62 7.94
C SER A 157 6.15 -5.32 7.75
N LEU A 158 6.48 -4.59 6.68
CA LEU A 158 5.85 -3.33 6.28
C LEU A 158 5.99 -2.19 7.31
N ASP A 159 6.81 -2.35 8.35
CA ASP A 159 7.11 -1.34 9.38
C ASP A 159 8.58 -0.95 9.33
N ILE A 160 8.96 -0.18 8.30
CA ILE A 160 10.36 0.16 8.06
C ILE A 160 10.97 1.05 9.15
N ASP A 161 10.14 1.87 9.81
CA ASP A 161 10.60 2.83 10.81
C ASP A 161 11.04 2.12 12.09
N ASN A 162 10.33 1.04 12.48
CA ASN A 162 10.65 0.25 13.68
C ASN A 162 11.47 -1.01 13.35
N ASN A 163 11.18 -1.66 12.22
CA ASN A 163 11.76 -2.93 11.79
C ASN A 163 12.31 -2.82 10.34
N PRO A 164 13.41 -2.08 10.12
CA PRO A 164 13.98 -1.92 8.78
C PRO A 164 14.55 -3.22 8.20
N ASN A 165 14.80 -4.23 9.04
CA ASN A 165 15.30 -5.55 8.65
C ASN A 165 14.42 -6.63 9.31
N PRO A 166 13.17 -6.81 8.86
CA PRO A 166 12.26 -7.75 9.49
C PRO A 166 12.78 -9.18 9.33
N ILE A 167 12.65 -9.99 10.38
CA ILE A 167 13.10 -11.38 10.35
C ILE A 167 12.22 -12.24 9.45
N PHE A 168 12.78 -13.34 8.96
CA PHE A 168 12.00 -14.37 8.27
C PHE A 168 11.41 -15.29 9.33
N GLU A 169 10.09 -15.46 9.33
CA GLU A 169 9.37 -16.27 10.29
C GLU A 169 8.96 -17.61 9.67
N ASP A 170 8.92 -18.65 10.50
CA ASP A 170 8.60 -20.01 10.07
C ASP A 170 7.19 -20.07 9.48
N SER A 171 7.11 -20.58 8.25
CA SER A 171 5.89 -20.65 7.45
C SER A 171 4.77 -21.37 8.21
N LYS A 172 5.09 -22.54 8.76
CA LYS A 172 4.14 -23.50 9.28
C LYS A 172 3.61 -23.12 10.65
N THR A 173 4.47 -22.58 11.50
CA THR A 173 4.18 -22.32 12.91
C THR A 173 3.81 -20.87 13.18
N VAL A 174 4.17 -19.94 12.30
CA VAL A 174 3.88 -18.51 12.45
C VAL A 174 3.04 -17.96 11.31
N VAL A 175 3.51 -18.07 10.06
CA VAL A 175 2.89 -17.37 8.93
C VAL A 175 1.50 -17.89 8.60
N TYR A 176 1.33 -19.20 8.35
CA TYR A 176 0.00 -19.78 8.06
C TYR A 176 -1.00 -19.57 9.21
N PRO A 177 -0.67 -19.84 10.49
CA PRO A 177 -1.56 -19.50 11.60
C PRO A 177 -1.91 -18.01 11.67
N GLY A 178 -0.95 -17.13 11.39
CA GLY A 178 -1.16 -15.69 11.32
C GLY A 178 -2.12 -15.28 10.20
N ILE A 179 -1.99 -15.87 9.01
CA ILE A 179 -2.91 -15.66 7.88
C ILE A 179 -4.33 -16.07 8.25
N ILE A 180 -4.50 -17.24 8.88
CA ILE A 180 -5.83 -17.71 9.34
C ILE A 180 -6.42 -16.73 10.35
N ASN A 181 -5.62 -16.28 11.33
CA ASN A 181 -6.07 -15.29 12.31
C ASN A 181 -6.46 -13.94 11.64
N MET A 182 -5.72 -13.48 10.63
CA MET A 182 -6.11 -12.29 9.87
C MET A 182 -7.47 -12.44 9.18
N LEU A 183 -7.75 -13.62 8.62
CA LEU A 183 -9.04 -13.93 7.99
C LEU A 183 -10.16 -14.00 9.02
N ASP A 184 -9.93 -14.64 10.18
CA ASP A 184 -10.92 -14.71 11.27
C ASP A 184 -11.27 -13.31 11.82
N GLU A 185 -10.27 -12.46 12.02
CA GLU A 185 -10.48 -11.06 12.42
C GLU A 185 -11.27 -10.27 11.38
N ALA A 186 -10.99 -10.48 10.09
CA ALA A 186 -11.75 -9.86 9.01
C ALA A 186 -13.20 -10.33 9.00
N ILE A 187 -13.43 -11.65 9.06
CA ILE A 187 -14.78 -12.24 9.08
C ILE A 187 -15.58 -11.76 10.30
N ALA A 188 -14.95 -11.61 11.46
CA ALA A 188 -15.59 -11.09 12.67
C ALA A 188 -16.16 -9.67 12.48
N LYS A 189 -15.60 -8.89 11.55
CA LYS A 189 -16.06 -7.53 11.20
C LYS A 189 -17.20 -7.47 10.18
N TYR A 190 -17.73 -8.62 9.75
CA TYR A 190 -18.76 -8.69 8.71
C TYR A 190 -19.98 -7.80 8.95
N ASN A 191 -20.55 -7.77 10.17
CA ASN A 191 -21.74 -6.96 10.45
C ASN A 191 -21.44 -5.46 10.39
N ASP A 192 -20.28 -5.04 10.92
CA ASP A 192 -19.81 -3.65 10.85
C ASP A 192 -19.56 -3.23 9.38
N ALA A 193 -19.04 -4.16 8.57
CA ALA A 193 -18.82 -3.98 7.15
C ALA A 193 -20.14 -3.80 6.38
N LEU A 194 -21.16 -4.62 6.67
CA LEU A 194 -22.49 -4.47 6.07
C LEU A 194 -23.12 -3.11 6.38
N GLU A 195 -22.92 -2.58 7.59
CA GLU A 195 -23.41 -1.26 7.95
C GLU A 195 -22.64 -0.16 7.19
N SER A 196 -21.32 -0.28 7.12
CA SER A 196 -20.46 0.67 6.41
C SER A 196 -20.78 0.73 4.92
N GLU A 197 -21.10 -0.40 4.28
CA GLU A 197 -21.43 -0.50 2.86
C GLU A 197 -22.66 0.35 2.48
N LYS A 198 -23.59 0.60 3.41
CA LYS A 198 -24.77 1.46 3.16
C LYS A 198 -24.39 2.93 2.94
N SER A 199 -23.35 3.40 3.63
CA SER A 199 -22.91 4.80 3.60
C SER A 199 -21.68 5.03 2.72
N TYR A 200 -20.84 4.01 2.58
CA TYR A 200 -19.56 4.07 1.88
C TYR A 200 -19.41 2.84 0.97
N PRO A 201 -20.25 2.70 -0.07
CA PRO A 201 -20.21 1.51 -0.91
C PRO A 201 -18.84 1.31 -1.58
N ILE A 202 -18.39 0.07 -1.65
CA ILE A 202 -17.14 -0.35 -2.31
C ILE A 202 -17.41 -1.02 -3.67
N GLY A 203 -18.67 -1.25 -4.04
CA GLY A 203 -19.03 -1.87 -5.31
C GLY A 203 -18.68 -1.06 -6.57
N GLY A 204 -18.96 -1.65 -7.73
CA GLY A 204 -18.69 -1.04 -9.03
C GLY A 204 -17.25 -1.21 -9.47
N THR A 205 -16.57 -0.12 -9.82
CA THR A 205 -15.18 -0.15 -10.31
C THR A 205 -14.13 -0.14 -9.20
N LEU A 206 -14.54 -0.02 -7.93
CA LEU A 206 -13.62 0.04 -6.79
C LEU A 206 -13.24 -1.35 -6.27
N ASP A 207 -14.19 -2.30 -6.27
CA ASP A 207 -13.95 -3.73 -6.05
C ASP A 207 -14.13 -4.48 -7.38
N CYS A 208 -13.01 -4.80 -8.01
CA CYS A 208 -12.98 -5.47 -9.30
C CYS A 208 -13.18 -6.99 -9.20
N PHE A 209 -13.11 -7.58 -8.00
CA PHE A 209 -13.18 -9.02 -7.81
C PHE A 209 -14.61 -9.51 -7.55
N LEU A 210 -15.28 -8.92 -6.56
CA LEU A 210 -16.56 -9.41 -6.03
C LEU A 210 -17.66 -8.34 -6.02
N GLY A 211 -17.37 -7.16 -6.59
CA GLY A 211 -18.36 -6.13 -6.90
C GLY A 211 -19.03 -5.50 -5.67
N GLY A 212 -18.34 -5.47 -4.54
CA GLY A 212 -18.81 -4.90 -3.27
C GLY A 212 -19.62 -5.86 -2.41
N SER A 213 -19.71 -7.15 -2.78
CA SER A 213 -20.49 -8.11 -2.02
C SER A 213 -19.73 -8.62 -0.80
N MET A 214 -20.01 -8.05 0.38
CA MET A 214 -19.41 -8.48 1.65
C MET A 214 -19.63 -9.98 1.91
N ALA A 215 -20.79 -10.53 1.53
CA ALA A 215 -21.08 -11.95 1.67
C ALA A 215 -20.15 -12.81 0.82
N LYS A 216 -19.87 -12.41 -0.44
CA LYS A 216 -18.91 -13.12 -1.30
C LYS A 216 -17.49 -13.01 -0.76
N TRP A 217 -17.11 -11.86 -0.21
CA TRP A 217 -15.81 -11.70 0.46
C TRP A 217 -15.65 -12.62 1.66
N VAL A 218 -16.69 -12.79 2.48
CA VAL A 218 -16.68 -13.78 3.57
C VAL A 218 -16.61 -15.20 3.04
N SER A 219 -17.29 -15.52 1.93
CA SER A 219 -17.17 -16.83 1.29
C SER A 219 -15.75 -17.09 0.76
N PHE A 220 -15.10 -16.09 0.17
CA PHE A 220 -13.71 -16.17 -0.29
C PHE A 220 -12.74 -16.33 0.89
N ALA A 221 -12.95 -15.61 1.98
CA ALA A 221 -12.12 -15.76 3.19
C ALA A 221 -12.23 -17.15 3.84
N LYS A 222 -13.29 -17.92 3.54
CA LYS A 222 -13.54 -19.26 4.08
C LYS A 222 -13.19 -20.40 3.12
N SER A 223 -12.85 -20.11 1.87
CA SER A 223 -12.52 -21.12 0.85
C SER A 223 -11.10 -21.61 1.00
#